data_AF-A0A161Y4F9-F1
#
_entry.id   AF-A0A161Y4F9-F1
#
_cell.length_a   1.000
_cell.length_b   1.000
_cell.length_c   1.000
_cell.angle_alpha   90.00
_cell.angle_beta   90.00
_cell.angle_gamma   90.00
#
_symmetry.space_group_name_H-M   'P 1'
#
loop_
_entity.id
_entity.type
_entity.pdbx_description
1 polymer ?
#
loop_
_entity_poly.entity_id
_entity_poly.type
_entity_poly.pdbx_seq_one_letter_code
_entity_poly.pdbx_strand_id
1 'polypeptide(L)'
;MKIYVSSDLLYISEELGKRGYVIISERNNTVCDAIICNLKNGGLTNLNMNNSVRREGTLIIDSGSKSVDEIEYILNNRVYSNLF
;
A
#
# COMPACT_ATOMS: atom_id res chain seq x y z
N MET A 1 0.61 9.77 5.89
CA MET A 1 0.59 8.99 4.63
C MET A 1 -0.66 8.12 4.61
N LYS A 2 -1.38 8.12 3.50
CA LYS A 2 -2.61 7.35 3.25
C LYS A 2 -2.25 6.03 2.57
N ILE A 3 -2.57 4.92 3.21
CA ILE A 3 -2.22 3.59 2.75
C ILE A 3 -3.49 2.79 2.48
N TYR A 4 -3.60 2.22 1.29
CA TYR A 4 -4.56 1.16 1.04
C TYR A 4 -3.91 -0.19 1.34
N VAL A 5 -4.60 -1.04 2.08
CA VAL A 5 -4.18 -2.40 2.38
C VAL A 5 -5.25 -3.36 1.88
N SER A 6 -4.85 -4.38 1.12
CA SER A 6 -5.80 -5.40 0.64
C SER A 6 -6.52 -6.06 1.81
N SER A 7 -7.81 -6.37 1.62
CA SER A 7 -8.70 -6.86 2.67
C SER A 7 -8.28 -8.19 3.29
N ASP A 8 -7.49 -8.99 2.59
CA ASP A 8 -6.91 -10.25 3.06
C ASP A 8 -5.70 -10.05 4.01
N LEU A 9 -5.24 -8.81 4.20
CA LEU A 9 -4.07 -8.45 5.00
C LEU A 9 -4.46 -7.64 6.25
N LEU A 10 -5.54 -8.05 6.94
CA LEU A 10 -6.10 -7.32 8.10
C LEU A 10 -5.04 -7.05 9.20
N TYR A 11 -4.20 -8.03 9.50
CA TYR A 11 -3.10 -7.87 10.47
C TYR A 11 -2.17 -6.71 10.12
N ILE A 12 -1.79 -6.58 8.84
CA ILE A 12 -0.92 -5.48 8.38
C ILE A 12 -1.63 -4.13 8.51
N SER A 13 -2.91 -4.08 8.15
CA SER A 13 -3.75 -2.89 8.31
C SER A 13 -3.80 -2.42 9.77
N GLU A 14 -4.07 -3.32 10.70
CA GLU A 14 -4.14 -3.01 12.13
C GLU A 14 -2.81 -2.51 12.70
N GLU A 15 -1.71 -3.21 12.38
CA GLU A 15 -0.38 -2.83 12.88
C GLU A 15 0.08 -1.47 12.33
N LEU A 16 -0.15 -1.19 11.05
CA LEU A 16 0.14 0.12 10.48
C LEU A 16 -0.79 1.20 11.06
N GLY A 17 -2.06 0.90 11.31
CA GLY A 17 -2.97 1.82 12.00
C GLY A 17 -2.46 2.20 13.40
N LYS A 18 -1.98 1.23 14.18
CA LYS A 18 -1.38 1.46 15.51
C LYS A 18 -0.12 2.33 15.46
N ARG A 19 0.63 2.28 14.34
CA ARG A 19 1.83 3.10 14.09
C ARG A 19 1.51 4.50 13.56
N GLY A 20 0.22 4.85 13.42
CA GLY A 20 -0.23 6.19 13.06
C GLY A 20 -0.46 6.42 11.55
N TYR A 21 -0.42 5.38 10.73
CA TYR A 21 -0.79 5.49 9.31
C TYR A 21 -2.30 5.61 9.13
N VAL A 22 -2.72 6.37 8.11
CA VAL A 22 -4.14 6.47 7.74
C VAL A 22 -4.47 5.31 6.81
N ILE A 23 -5.19 4.32 7.32
CA ILE A 23 -5.60 3.15 6.53
C ILE A 23 -6.91 3.42 5.80
N ILE A 24 -6.92 3.15 4.51
CA ILE A 24 -8.10 3.27 3.64
C ILE A 24 -8.64 1.86 3.40
N SER A 25 -9.85 1.61 3.88
CA SER A 25 -10.57 0.33 3.75
C SER A 25 -11.47 0.27 2.50
N GLU A 26 -11.95 1.41 2.02
CA GLU A 26 -12.91 1.46 0.90
C GLU A 26 -12.27 1.96 -0.41
N ARG A 27 -12.64 1.31 -1.52
CA ARG A 27 -12.26 1.67 -2.89
C ARG A 27 -12.97 2.94 -3.40
N ASN A 28 -13.26 3.90 -2.53
CA ASN A 28 -13.98 5.13 -2.90
C ASN A 28 -13.00 6.16 -3.46
N ASN A 29 -12.49 5.96 -4.68
CA ASN A 29 -11.77 6.96 -5.49
C ASN A 29 -10.69 7.76 -4.76
N THR A 30 -10.18 7.26 -3.63
CA THR A 30 -9.34 8.03 -2.73
C THR A 30 -7.92 7.79 -3.15
N VAL A 31 -7.25 8.86 -3.56
CA VAL A 31 -5.83 8.81 -3.89
C VAL A 31 -5.06 8.34 -2.65
N CYS A 32 -4.26 7.30 -2.81
CA CYS A 32 -3.39 6.75 -1.79
C CYS A 32 -1.92 6.94 -2.17
N ASP A 33 -1.08 7.10 -1.14
CA ASP A 33 0.36 7.24 -1.28
C ASP A 33 1.04 5.87 -1.49
N ALA A 34 0.46 4.83 -0.89
CA ALA A 34 0.93 3.45 -0.98
C ALA A 34 -0.22 2.43 -1.01
N ILE A 35 0.03 1.31 -1.66
CA ILE A 35 -0.80 0.11 -1.76
C ILE A 35 0.01 -1.06 -1.25
N ILE A 36 -0.56 -1.82 -0.32
CA ILE A 36 0.01 -3.08 0.16
C ILE A 36 -0.93 -4.21 -0.26
N CYS A 37 -0.43 -5.17 -1.03
CA CYS A 37 -1.22 -6.28 -1.54
C CYS A 37 -0.38 -7.56 -1.65
N ASN A 38 -1.04 -8.71 -1.82
CA ASN A 38 -0.39 -9.96 -2.17
C ASN A 38 -0.47 -10.19 -3.68
N LEU A 39 0.64 -10.02 -4.40
CA LEU A 39 0.65 -10.11 -5.87
C LEU A 39 0.36 -11.52 -6.39
N LYS A 40 0.65 -12.57 -5.61
CA LYS A 40 0.44 -13.97 -6.02
C LYS A 40 -1.02 -14.40 -5.94
N ASN A 41 -1.80 -13.84 -5.02
CA ASN A 41 -3.19 -14.22 -4.77
C ASN A 41 -4.19 -13.17 -5.31
N GLY A 42 -4.21 -12.98 -6.62
CA GLY A 42 -5.15 -12.03 -7.27
C GLY A 42 -4.73 -10.56 -7.20
N GLY A 43 -3.56 -10.27 -6.62
CA GLY A 43 -2.75 -9.06 -6.79
C GLY A 43 -3.48 -7.77 -7.13
N LEU A 44 -3.09 -7.18 -8.26
CA LEU A 44 -3.66 -5.93 -8.76
C LEU A 44 -5.01 -6.13 -9.47
N THR A 45 -5.42 -7.36 -9.79
CA THR A 45 -6.71 -7.62 -10.45
C THR A 45 -7.90 -7.36 -9.53
N ASN A 46 -7.73 -7.51 -8.21
CA ASN A 46 -8.73 -7.12 -7.21
C ASN A 46 -8.76 -5.61 -6.95
N LEU A 47 -7.74 -4.88 -7.41
CA LEU A 47 -7.71 -3.43 -7.40
C LEU A 47 -8.34 -2.99 -8.72
N ASN A 48 -9.58 -2.51 -8.70
CA ASN A 48 -10.18 -1.82 -9.85
C ASN A 48 -9.41 -0.49 -10.05
N MET A 49 -8.20 -0.58 -10.62
CA MET A 49 -7.15 0.43 -10.68
C MET A 49 -7.52 1.67 -11.50
N ASN A 50 -8.69 1.69 -12.14
CA ASN A 50 -9.00 2.68 -13.15
C ASN A 50 -9.10 4.12 -12.61
N ASN A 51 -9.35 4.33 -11.31
CA ASN A 51 -9.48 5.68 -10.74
C ASN A 51 -8.72 5.96 -9.43
N SER A 52 -8.33 4.96 -8.62
CA SER A 52 -7.76 5.20 -7.27
C SER A 52 -6.23 5.27 -7.23
N VAL A 53 -5.56 4.81 -8.29
CA VAL A 53 -4.10 4.88 -8.42
C VAL A 53 -3.75 6.01 -9.35
N ARG A 54 -3.04 7.00 -8.82
CA ARG A 54 -2.31 7.93 -9.67
C ARG A 54 -1.24 7.10 -10.37
N ARG A 55 -1.22 7.12 -11.70
CA ARG A 55 -0.18 6.43 -12.51
C ARG A 55 1.24 6.83 -12.10
N GLU A 56 1.39 7.98 -11.44
CA GLU A 56 2.65 8.50 -10.91
C GLU A 56 2.54 8.73 -9.39
N GLY A 57 3.53 8.26 -8.63
CA GLY A 57 3.71 8.55 -7.20
C GLY A 57 3.21 7.50 -6.20
N THR A 58 2.21 6.68 -6.55
CA THR A 58 1.71 5.62 -5.65
C THR A 58 2.73 4.48 -5.54
N LEU A 59 3.09 4.09 -4.31
CA LEU A 59 3.92 2.92 -4.04
C LEU A 59 3.08 1.66 -4.11
N ILE A 60 3.59 0.59 -4.70
CA ILE A 60 2.98 -0.73 -4.58
C ILE A 60 4.00 -1.63 -3.87
N ILE A 61 3.58 -2.24 -2.76
CA ILE A 61 4.39 -3.16 -1.96
C ILE A 61 3.70 -4.53 -1.97
N ASP A 62 4.43 -5.53 -2.45
CA ASP A 62 4.03 -6.94 -2.29
C ASP A 62 4.32 -7.41 -0.85
N SER A 63 3.28 -7.84 -0.14
CA SER A 63 3.38 -8.30 1.26
C SER A 63 3.76 -9.77 1.38
N GLY A 64 3.74 -10.55 0.28
CA GLY A 64 3.77 -12.01 0.31
C GLY A 64 4.94 -12.66 1.06
N SER A 65 6.04 -11.92 1.30
CA SER A 65 7.18 -12.37 2.11
C SER A 65 7.79 -11.26 2.97
N LYS A 66 7.01 -10.25 3.37
CA LYS A 66 7.51 -9.11 4.17
C LYS A 66 6.79 -9.01 5.50
N SER A 67 7.55 -8.80 6.56
CA SER A 67 7.02 -8.39 7.86
C SER A 67 6.48 -6.96 7.82
N VAL A 68 5.70 -6.58 8.84
CA VAL A 68 5.20 -5.20 8.99
C VAL A 68 6.36 -4.21 9.14
N ASP A 69 7.44 -4.60 9.83
CA ASP A 69 8.62 -3.75 10.03
C ASP A 69 9.35 -3.49 8.70
N GLU A 70 9.48 -4.50 7.85
CA GLU A 70 10.06 -4.34 6.51
C GLU A 70 9.18 -3.46 5.61
N ILE A 71 7.86 -3.63 5.70
CA ILE A 71 6.89 -2.77 4.99
C ILE A 71 7.07 -1.32 5.44
N GLU A 72 7.09 -1.08 6.75
CA GLU A 72 7.29 0.26 7.31
C GLU A 72 8.65 0.86 6.92
N TYR A 73 9.70 0.05 6.93
CA TYR A 73 11.02 0.47 6.48
C TYR A 73 10.97 0.94 5.01
N ILE A 74 10.29 0.21 4.13
CA ILE A 74 10.12 0.59 2.72
C ILE A 74 9.31 1.90 2.59
N LEU A 75 8.26 2.06 3.40
CA LEU A 75 7.41 3.25 3.40
C LEU A 75 8.19 4.52 3.78
N ASN A 76 9.05 4.42 4.79
CA ASN A 76 9.79 5.57 5.34
C ASN A 76 11.10 5.86 4.61
N ASN A 77 11.75 4.84 4.04
CA ASN A 77 13.03 4.97 3.35
C ASN A 77 12.87 5.05 1.84
N ARG A 78 11.73 5.59 1.38
CA ARG A 78 11.57 5.99 -0.01
C ARG A 78 12.63 7.06 -0.35
N VAL A 79 13.75 6.61 -0.90
CA VAL A 79 14.70 7.49 -1.56
C VAL A 79 14.04 7.89 -2.88
N TYR A 80 13.56 9.13 -2.95
CA TYR A 80 13.34 9.77 -4.24
C TYR A 80 14.71 9.94 -4.89
N SER A 81 15.19 8.91 -5.56
CA SER A 81 16.21 9.12 -6.58
C SER A 81 15.51 9.95 -7.65
N ASN A 82 15.78 11.26 -7.68
CA ASN A 82 15.47 12.04 -8.86
C ASN A 82 16.11 11.30 -10.03
N LEU A 83 15.27 10.94 -11.02
CA LEU A 83 15.76 10.33 -12.25
C LEU A 83 16.52 11.32 -13.13
N PHE A 84 16.75 12.55 -12.65
CA PHE A 84 17.45 13.65 -13.33
C PHE A 84 18.19 14.54 -12.32
#